data_AF-A0A813DJW1-F1
#
_entry.id   AF-A0A813DJW1-F1
#
_cell.length_a   1.000
_cell.length_b   1.000
_cell.length_c   1.000
_cell.angle_alpha   90.00
_cell.angle_beta   90.00
_cell.angle_gamma   90.00
#
_symmetry.space_group_name_H-M   'P 1'
#
loop_
_entity.id
_entity.type
_entity.pdbx_description
1 polymer ?
#
loop_
_entity_poly.entity_id
_entity_poly.type
_entity_poly.pdbx_seq_one_letter_code
_entity_poly.pdbx_strand_id
1 'polypeptide(L)'
;MGLVAYDSGESEPETSAAPVATEPEAKRARTEPAVAVAAKAPAAPSAPRKDKITPQKLKEVRKEISDAKSATAVVQAIRRHIESSYDVHWAAEALYQVAKRSTARTRKDWAEDKGVKKLADRLSKEADSSEILTGKDKDDVDIILLILESVRRMELQEPENQKFGIERAINLLVADGWNHPVKSLARLFMLGAPLTFEGKIKEHFLKELPLEIRARATEMDGPDLALLIAGMRGEKGIKDSALLSKVALRLKDRKGLSATGAFALIHVGLSVTDIVEMAEGLLELAVTDEAALRMLGQEALRRRGELTPDESHRIHSAYQALKLPLPKVWRQSGAEVKREGAQIITTTAFKPQEGHEKKRRGNHDIEKTSPPRVVRDMKMCSY
;
A
#
# COMPACT_ATOMS: atom_id res chain seq x y z
N MET A 1 23.04 31.52 37.51
CA MET A 1 22.38 31.71 36.20
C MET A 1 21.44 30.52 36.02
N GLY A 2 20.12 30.58 36.02
CA GLY A 2 19.15 31.66 35.80
C GLY A 2 17.97 30.95 35.12
N LEU A 3 17.14 30.25 35.91
CA LEU A 3 15.98 29.50 35.45
C LEU A 3 14.84 30.48 35.13
N VAL A 4 14.35 30.47 33.88
CA VAL A 4 13.18 31.23 33.46
C VAL A 4 12.03 30.24 33.29
N ALA A 5 11.07 30.30 34.21
CA ALA A 5 9.78 29.66 34.10
C ALA A 5 8.87 30.54 33.24
N TYR A 6 8.19 29.96 32.25
CA TYR A 6 7.08 30.61 31.55
C TYR A 6 5.77 30.11 32.15
N ASP A 7 5.13 31.04 32.86
CA ASP A 7 3.77 31.00 33.34
C ASP A 7 2.89 31.67 32.27
N SER A 8 1.84 31.00 31.80
CA SER A 8 0.86 31.58 30.88
C SER A 8 -0.51 31.01 31.15
N GLY A 9 -1.11 31.50 32.23
CA GLY A 9 -2.29 32.37 32.15
C GLY A 9 -3.48 31.85 31.34
N GLU A 10 -4.40 31.23 32.07
CA GLU A 10 -5.81 31.04 31.72
C GLU A 10 -6.47 32.37 31.33
N SER A 11 -7.33 32.35 30.31
CA SER A 11 -8.42 33.31 30.17
C SER A 11 -9.61 32.63 29.50
N GLU A 12 -10.58 32.24 30.33
CA GLU A 12 -11.96 31.99 29.92
C GLU A 12 -12.66 33.33 29.62
N PRO A 13 -13.65 33.33 28.72
CA PRO A 13 -14.77 34.24 28.87
C PRO A 13 -16.09 33.48 29.05
N GLU A 14 -16.72 33.78 30.18
CA GLU A 14 -18.10 33.46 30.53
C GLU A 14 -19.14 34.20 29.67
N THR A 15 -20.24 33.48 29.43
CA THR A 15 -21.66 33.93 29.33
C THR A 15 -22.13 34.80 28.15
N SER A 16 -23.16 34.27 27.45
CA SER A 16 -24.39 35.03 27.20
C SER A 16 -25.56 34.08 26.93
N ALA A 17 -26.65 34.26 27.68
CA ALA A 17 -27.87 33.48 27.65
C ALA A 17 -28.95 34.11 26.75
N ALA A 18 -29.64 33.24 26.00
CA ALA A 18 -31.06 33.20 25.56
C ALA A 18 -31.81 34.50 25.10
N PRO A 19 -32.80 34.38 24.20
CA PRO A 19 -34.13 33.95 24.68
C PRO A 19 -34.92 33.01 23.74
N VAL A 20 -35.84 32.32 24.42
CA VAL A 20 -36.95 31.49 23.95
C VAL A 20 -38.04 32.34 23.27
N ALA A 21 -38.64 31.84 22.19
CA ALA A 21 -39.92 32.31 21.65
C ALA A 21 -40.73 31.08 21.17
N THR A 22 -41.65 30.57 22.00
CA THR A 22 -43.12 30.75 21.93
C THR A 22 -43.81 30.16 20.68
N GLU A 23 -44.49 29.04 20.92
CA GLU A 23 -45.61 28.51 20.13
C GLU A 23 -46.75 29.53 19.97
N PRO A 24 -47.61 29.34 18.95
CA PRO A 24 -49.03 29.57 19.15
C PRO A 24 -49.86 28.31 18.88
N GLU A 25 -50.73 28.01 19.85
CA GLU A 25 -51.84 27.06 19.78
C GLU A 25 -53.01 27.56 18.92
N ALA A 26 -53.79 26.55 18.50
CA ALA A 26 -55.22 26.55 18.24
C ALA A 26 -55.76 27.17 16.94
N LYS A 27 -56.34 26.29 16.12
CA LYS A 27 -57.78 26.33 15.81
C LYS A 27 -58.31 24.93 15.49
N ARG A 28 -59.16 24.42 16.39
CA ARG A 28 -60.07 23.30 16.18
C ARG A 28 -61.15 23.73 15.19
N ALA A 29 -61.36 22.97 14.13
CA ALA A 29 -62.61 22.96 13.37
C ALA A 29 -63.15 21.52 13.36
N ARG A 30 -64.36 21.39 13.91
CA ARG A 30 -65.17 20.18 13.96
C ARG A 30 -66.03 20.14 12.70
N THR A 31 -65.97 19.05 11.94
CA THR A 31 -66.99 18.70 10.94
C THR A 31 -67.18 17.18 10.94
N GLU A 32 -68.46 16.81 10.87
CA GLU A 32 -69.09 15.51 11.09
C GLU A 32 -68.83 14.46 9.99
N PRO A 33 -69.26 13.18 10.19
CA PRO A 33 -68.72 12.05 9.48
C PRO A 33 -69.43 11.80 8.14
N ALA A 34 -68.66 11.49 7.10
CA ALA A 34 -69.16 10.94 5.85
C ALA A 34 -68.65 9.51 5.68
N VAL A 35 -69.60 8.57 5.65
CA VAL A 35 -69.43 7.19 5.24
C VAL A 35 -69.01 7.17 3.77
N ALA A 36 -67.82 6.63 3.46
CA ALA A 36 -67.48 6.25 2.10
C ALA A 36 -66.36 5.18 2.04
N VAL A 37 -66.79 3.97 1.74
CA VAL A 37 -66.16 2.99 0.84
C VAL A 37 -64.68 2.64 1.09
N ALA A 38 -64.47 1.40 1.54
CA ALA A 38 -63.18 0.72 1.53
C ALA A 38 -62.58 0.68 0.12
N ALA A 39 -61.76 1.69 -0.20
CA ALA A 39 -60.82 1.62 -1.31
C ALA A 39 -59.62 0.81 -0.84
N LYS A 40 -59.47 -0.38 -1.43
CA LYS A 40 -58.29 -1.23 -1.33
C LYS A 40 -57.07 -0.36 -1.67
N ALA A 41 -56.27 -0.03 -0.65
CA ALA A 41 -55.04 0.74 -0.83
C ALA A 41 -54.21 0.09 -1.93
N PRO A 42 -53.70 0.84 -2.92
CA PRO A 42 -52.75 0.30 -3.87
C PRO A 42 -51.56 -0.23 -3.05
N ALA A 43 -51.21 -1.49 -3.28
CA ALA A 43 -50.06 -2.11 -2.67
C ALA A 43 -48.88 -1.14 -2.78
N ALA A 44 -48.27 -0.82 -1.62
CA ALA A 44 -47.04 -0.06 -1.58
C ALA A 44 -46.09 -0.63 -2.64
N PRO A 45 -45.44 0.21 -3.47
CA PRO A 45 -44.51 -0.28 -4.47
C PRO A 45 -43.51 -1.17 -3.74
N SER A 46 -43.51 -2.45 -4.11
CA SER A 46 -42.52 -3.40 -3.61
C SER A 46 -41.16 -2.77 -3.83
N ALA A 47 -40.34 -2.74 -2.78
CA ALA A 47 -39.00 -2.20 -2.83
C ALA A 47 -38.32 -2.72 -4.10
N PRO A 48 -37.66 -1.85 -4.89
CA PRO A 48 -37.05 -2.25 -6.15
C PRO A 48 -36.19 -3.47 -5.88
N ARG A 49 -36.56 -4.60 -6.51
CA ARG A 49 -35.75 -5.81 -6.49
C ARG A 49 -34.37 -5.35 -6.97
N LYS A 50 -33.35 -5.52 -6.12
CA LYS A 50 -31.96 -5.22 -6.49
C LYS A 50 -31.66 -6.01 -7.76
N ASP A 51 -31.72 -5.34 -8.91
CA ASP A 51 -31.43 -5.96 -10.18
C ASP A 51 -30.00 -6.49 -10.12
N LYS A 52 -29.87 -7.81 -10.23
CA LYS A 52 -28.57 -8.46 -10.27
C LYS A 52 -27.81 -7.85 -11.45
N ILE A 53 -26.64 -7.28 -11.17
CA ILE A 53 -25.76 -6.71 -12.19
C ILE A 53 -25.51 -7.75 -13.29
N THR A 54 -25.62 -7.34 -14.56
CA THR A 54 -25.33 -8.24 -15.66
C THR A 54 -23.83 -8.57 -15.69
N PRO A 55 -23.43 -9.81 -16.03
CA PRO A 55 -22.01 -10.19 -16.08
C PRO A 55 -21.18 -9.32 -17.04
N GLN A 56 -21.79 -8.84 -18.11
CA GLN A 56 -21.16 -7.92 -19.05
C GLN A 56 -20.88 -6.56 -18.40
N LYS A 57 -21.85 -6.01 -17.66
CA LYS A 57 -21.66 -4.74 -16.97
C LYS A 57 -20.59 -4.85 -15.88
N LEU A 58 -20.57 -5.97 -15.16
CA LEU A 58 -19.53 -6.25 -14.17
C LEU A 58 -18.12 -6.23 -14.79
N LYS A 59 -17.95 -6.86 -15.96
CA LYS A 59 -16.68 -6.85 -16.69
C LYS A 59 -16.28 -5.44 -17.13
N GLU A 60 -17.23 -4.63 -17.60
CA GLU A 60 -16.98 -3.23 -17.96
C GLU A 60 -16.49 -2.41 -16.76
N VAL A 61 -17.18 -2.52 -15.61
CA VAL A 61 -16.82 -1.79 -14.39
C VAL A 61 -15.43 -2.19 -13.90
N ARG A 62 -15.14 -3.49 -13.83
CA ARG A 62 -13.81 -3.99 -13.45
C ARG A 62 -12.71 -3.48 -14.37
N LYS A 63 -12.95 -3.51 -15.69
CA LYS A 63 -12.01 -2.99 -16.69
C LYS A 63 -11.78 -1.49 -16.52
N GLU A 64 -12.84 -0.72 -16.29
CA GLU A 64 -12.73 0.73 -16.06
C GLU A 64 -11.89 1.05 -14.82
N ILE A 65 -12.05 0.28 -13.74
CA ILE A 65 -11.25 0.43 -12.51
C ILE A 65 -9.79 0.02 -12.74
N SER A 66 -9.53 -1.08 -13.45
CA SER A 66 -8.17 -1.53 -13.74
C SER A 66 -7.42 -0.54 -14.63
N ASP A 67 -8.09 -0.03 -15.67
CA ASP A 67 -7.53 0.83 -16.71
C ASP A 67 -7.37 2.29 -16.26
N ALA A 68 -8.04 2.68 -15.17
CA ALA A 68 -7.82 3.98 -14.55
C ALA A 68 -6.32 4.17 -14.24
N LYS A 69 -5.81 5.39 -14.35
CA LYS A 69 -4.38 5.71 -14.06
C LYS A 69 -4.18 6.51 -12.78
N SER A 70 -5.26 6.93 -12.13
CA SER A 70 -5.22 7.78 -10.94
C SER A 70 -6.33 7.40 -9.95
N ALA A 71 -6.17 7.77 -8.68
CA ALA A 71 -7.21 7.60 -7.66
C ALA A 71 -8.48 8.38 -8.02
N THR A 72 -8.35 9.60 -8.55
CA THR A 72 -9.48 10.43 -8.99
C THR A 72 -10.37 9.72 -10.02
N ALA A 73 -9.76 9.06 -11.02
CA ALA A 73 -10.49 8.32 -12.04
C ALA A 73 -11.25 7.11 -11.43
N VAL A 74 -10.65 6.42 -10.46
CA VAL A 74 -11.30 5.33 -9.73
C VAL A 74 -12.48 5.86 -8.89
N VAL A 75 -12.31 6.99 -8.19
CA VAL A 75 -13.40 7.64 -7.43
C VAL A 75 -14.56 8.05 -8.34
N GLN A 76 -14.28 8.55 -9.54
CA GLN A 76 -15.32 8.84 -10.54
C GLN A 76 -16.05 7.58 -11.01
N ALA A 77 -15.37 6.44 -11.14
CA ALA A 77 -16.02 5.16 -11.41
C ALA A 77 -16.90 4.71 -10.24
N ILE A 78 -16.41 4.82 -8.99
CA ILE A 78 -17.17 4.51 -7.77
C ILE A 78 -18.48 5.32 -7.74
N ARG A 79 -18.40 6.65 -7.89
CA ARG A 79 -19.58 7.54 -7.85
C ARG A 79 -20.63 7.19 -8.91
N ARG A 80 -20.21 6.68 -10.07
CA ARG A 80 -21.12 6.28 -11.16
C ARG A 80 -21.82 4.95 -10.90
N HIS A 81 -21.12 3.97 -10.32
CA HIS A 81 -21.58 2.58 -10.30
C HIS A 81 -22.08 2.09 -8.94
N ILE A 82 -21.77 2.78 -7.83
CA ILE A 82 -22.08 2.31 -6.47
C ILE A 82 -23.58 2.09 -6.21
N GLU A 83 -24.46 2.91 -6.79
CA GLU A 83 -25.92 2.75 -6.61
C GLU A 83 -26.54 1.76 -7.59
N SER A 84 -26.08 1.76 -8.85
CA SER A 84 -26.74 1.05 -9.96
C SER A 84 -26.19 -0.34 -10.22
N SER A 85 -24.95 -0.63 -9.77
CA SER A 85 -24.18 -1.78 -10.26
C SER A 85 -23.21 -2.29 -9.19
N TYR A 86 -23.68 -2.37 -7.95
CA TYR A 86 -22.87 -2.83 -6.84
C TYR A 86 -22.55 -4.33 -6.92
N ASP A 87 -21.27 -4.67 -6.77
CA ASP A 87 -20.76 -6.01 -6.48
C ASP A 87 -19.54 -5.87 -5.55
N VAL A 88 -19.44 -6.76 -4.57
CA VAL A 88 -18.45 -6.68 -3.48
C VAL A 88 -17.02 -6.77 -4.02
N HIS A 89 -16.79 -7.55 -5.08
CA HIS A 89 -15.45 -7.80 -5.61
C HIS A 89 -14.87 -6.55 -6.29
N TRP A 90 -15.59 -5.94 -7.23
CA TRP A 90 -15.09 -4.72 -7.86
C TRP A 90 -15.03 -3.57 -6.86
N ALA A 91 -15.98 -3.52 -5.91
CA ALA A 91 -16.01 -2.50 -4.87
C ALA A 91 -14.76 -2.55 -3.98
N ALA A 92 -14.39 -3.75 -3.51
CA ALA A 92 -13.17 -3.98 -2.75
C ALA A 92 -11.92 -3.59 -3.56
N GLU A 93 -11.85 -4.01 -4.83
CA GLU A 93 -10.75 -3.66 -5.73
C GLU A 93 -10.68 -2.14 -5.97
N ALA A 94 -11.81 -1.47 -6.18
CA ALA A 94 -11.85 -0.02 -6.38
C ALA A 94 -11.32 0.72 -5.16
N LEU A 95 -11.79 0.39 -3.95
CA LEU A 95 -11.31 1.02 -2.73
C LEU A 95 -9.80 0.77 -2.53
N TYR A 96 -9.33 -0.45 -2.81
CA TYR A 96 -7.91 -0.78 -2.79
C TYR A 96 -7.11 0.09 -3.77
N GLN A 97 -7.59 0.26 -5.00
CA GLN A 97 -6.93 1.10 -6.01
C GLN A 97 -6.94 2.58 -5.64
N VAL A 98 -8.00 3.08 -5.00
CA VAL A 98 -7.99 4.44 -4.43
C VAL A 98 -6.89 4.55 -3.39
N ALA A 99 -6.82 3.62 -2.43
CA ALA A 99 -5.79 3.64 -1.39
C ALA A 99 -4.37 3.57 -1.95
N LYS A 100 -4.13 2.64 -2.87
CA LYS A 100 -2.83 2.37 -3.50
C LYS A 100 -2.32 3.55 -4.34
N ARG A 101 -3.21 4.25 -5.03
CA ARG A 101 -2.85 5.33 -5.98
C ARG A 101 -2.89 6.72 -5.35
N SER A 102 -3.29 6.81 -4.09
CA SER A 102 -3.36 8.07 -3.36
C SER A 102 -2.09 8.31 -2.58
N THR A 103 -1.59 9.54 -2.64
CA THR A 103 -0.59 10.04 -1.68
C THR A 103 -1.23 10.17 -0.30
N ALA A 104 -0.41 10.22 0.76
CA ALA A 104 -0.89 10.41 2.13
C ALA A 104 -1.83 11.62 2.27
N ARG A 105 -1.52 12.73 1.59
CA ARG A 105 -2.37 13.93 1.58
C ARG A 105 -3.72 13.66 0.91
N THR A 106 -3.71 13.18 -0.34
CA THR A 106 -4.96 12.96 -1.08
C THR A 106 -5.82 11.86 -0.47
N ARG A 107 -5.22 10.95 0.29
CA ARG A 107 -5.94 9.87 0.95
C ARG A 107 -6.89 10.41 2.03
N LYS A 108 -6.47 11.43 2.78
CA LYS A 108 -7.34 12.14 3.74
C LYS A 108 -8.51 12.81 3.04
N ASP A 109 -8.24 13.49 1.92
CA ASP A 109 -9.29 14.11 1.11
C ASP A 109 -10.30 13.07 0.58
N TRP A 110 -9.82 11.90 0.14
CA TRP A 110 -10.71 10.81 -0.30
C TRP A 110 -11.44 10.12 0.84
N ALA A 111 -10.83 10.04 2.02
CA ALA A 111 -11.50 9.53 3.20
C ALA A 111 -12.70 10.40 3.59
N GLU A 112 -12.72 11.69 3.22
CA GLU A 112 -13.86 12.60 3.42
C GLU A 112 -14.93 12.51 2.32
N ASP A 113 -14.63 11.92 1.16
CA ASP A 113 -15.55 11.81 0.04
C ASP A 113 -16.78 10.95 0.37
N LYS A 114 -17.98 11.48 0.08
CA LYS A 114 -19.25 10.80 0.39
C LYS A 114 -19.39 9.44 -0.30
N GLY A 115 -18.92 9.32 -1.55
CA GLY A 115 -18.99 8.07 -2.30
C GLY A 115 -18.04 7.01 -1.74
N VAL A 116 -16.82 7.43 -1.41
CA VAL A 116 -15.80 6.56 -0.79
C VAL A 116 -16.22 6.11 0.61
N LYS A 117 -16.69 7.03 1.47
CA LYS A 117 -17.23 6.67 2.79
C LYS A 117 -18.37 5.67 2.69
N LYS A 118 -19.37 5.95 1.84
CA LYS A 118 -20.50 5.05 1.62
C LYS A 118 -20.06 3.67 1.14
N LEU A 119 -19.05 3.60 0.27
CA LEU A 119 -18.47 2.34 -0.20
C LEU A 119 -17.78 1.58 0.95
N ALA A 120 -16.92 2.26 1.70
CA ALA A 120 -16.18 1.68 2.81
C ALA A 120 -17.11 1.16 3.91
N ASP A 121 -18.10 1.96 4.33
CA ASP A 121 -19.08 1.56 5.35
C ASP A 121 -19.86 0.31 4.92
N ARG A 122 -20.19 0.22 3.63
CA ARG A 122 -20.88 -0.94 3.07
C ARG A 122 -19.95 -2.17 3.06
N LEU A 123 -18.72 -2.02 2.58
CA LEU A 123 -17.76 -3.11 2.52
C LEU A 123 -17.38 -3.63 3.90
N SER A 124 -17.18 -2.77 4.90
CA SER A 124 -16.90 -3.19 6.28
C SER A 124 -18.02 -4.08 6.84
N LYS A 125 -19.29 -3.72 6.61
CA LYS A 125 -20.43 -4.56 7.00
C LYS A 125 -20.46 -5.90 6.26
N GLU A 126 -20.06 -5.93 5.00
CA GLU A 126 -20.01 -7.15 4.18
C GLU A 126 -18.86 -8.07 4.62
N ALA A 127 -17.71 -7.50 5.00
CA ALA A 127 -16.57 -8.23 5.58
C ALA A 127 -16.92 -8.90 6.91
N ASP A 128 -17.86 -8.33 7.68
CA ASP A 128 -18.39 -8.92 8.91
C ASP A 128 -19.57 -9.89 8.65
N SER A 129 -20.25 -9.81 7.51
CA SER A 129 -21.44 -10.63 7.23
C SER A 129 -21.13 -12.02 6.66
N SER A 130 -21.50 -13.08 7.38
CA SER A 130 -21.39 -14.49 6.94
C SER A 130 -22.32 -14.87 5.77
N GLU A 131 -23.33 -14.05 5.49
CA GLU A 131 -24.32 -14.32 4.45
C GLU A 131 -23.84 -13.95 3.05
N ILE A 132 -22.98 -12.94 2.94
CA ILE A 132 -22.54 -12.38 1.65
C ILE A 132 -21.25 -13.05 1.17
N LEU A 133 -20.27 -13.18 2.05
CA LEU A 133 -18.97 -13.80 1.77
C LEU A 133 -18.88 -15.16 2.48
N THR A 134 -19.65 -16.13 1.99
CA THR A 134 -19.91 -17.38 2.72
C THR A 134 -18.66 -18.17 3.12
N GLY A 135 -17.50 -17.89 2.51
CA GLY A 135 -16.24 -18.56 2.78
C GLY A 135 -16.17 -19.95 2.13
N LYS A 136 -17.13 -20.27 1.25
CA LYS A 136 -17.14 -21.49 0.44
C LYS A 136 -16.23 -21.36 -0.76
N ASP A 137 -16.14 -20.16 -1.32
CA ASP A 137 -15.22 -19.85 -2.41
C ASP A 137 -13.92 -19.33 -1.80
N LYS A 138 -12.77 -19.83 -2.28
CA LYS A 138 -11.44 -19.39 -1.81
C LYS A 138 -11.24 -17.88 -1.98
N ASP A 139 -11.88 -17.31 -3.01
CA ASP A 139 -11.85 -15.89 -3.32
C ASP A 139 -12.54 -15.04 -2.23
N ASP A 140 -13.51 -15.59 -1.49
CA ASP A 140 -14.24 -14.83 -0.45
C ASP A 140 -13.29 -14.32 0.65
N VAL A 141 -12.37 -15.17 1.10
CA VAL A 141 -11.37 -14.80 2.13
C VAL A 141 -10.45 -13.71 1.61
N ASP A 142 -10.01 -13.82 0.36
CA ASP A 142 -9.13 -12.84 -0.26
C ASP A 142 -9.84 -11.47 -0.39
N ILE A 143 -11.14 -11.47 -0.70
CA ILE A 143 -11.97 -10.26 -0.74
C ILE A 143 -12.18 -9.68 0.66
N ILE A 144 -12.48 -10.49 1.69
CA ILE A 144 -12.58 -10.02 3.09
C ILE A 144 -11.30 -9.29 3.48
N LEU A 145 -10.16 -9.94 3.27
CA LEU A 145 -8.88 -9.35 3.63
C LEU A 145 -8.62 -8.08 2.81
N LEU A 146 -8.90 -8.09 1.50
CA LEU A 146 -8.72 -6.93 0.62
C LEU A 146 -9.55 -5.73 1.08
N ILE A 147 -10.80 -5.95 1.50
CA ILE A 147 -11.66 -4.92 2.09
C ILE A 147 -10.99 -4.32 3.31
N LEU A 148 -10.61 -5.16 4.28
CA LEU A 148 -10.02 -4.72 5.54
C LEU A 148 -8.70 -3.96 5.33
N GLU A 149 -7.85 -4.43 4.42
CA GLU A 149 -6.63 -3.69 4.00
C GLU A 149 -6.99 -2.33 3.42
N SER A 150 -7.96 -2.28 2.51
CA SER A 150 -8.32 -1.05 1.81
C SER A 150 -8.85 0.01 2.77
N VAL A 151 -9.76 -0.37 3.66
CA VAL A 151 -10.33 0.53 4.67
C VAL A 151 -9.24 1.00 5.65
N ARG A 152 -8.34 0.11 6.06
CA ARG A 152 -7.21 0.47 6.95
C ARG A 152 -6.24 1.42 6.29
N ARG A 153 -5.83 1.14 5.05
CA ARG A 153 -4.93 2.03 4.30
C ARG A 153 -5.56 3.40 4.14
N MET A 154 -6.88 3.49 3.95
CA MET A 154 -7.63 4.75 3.83
C MET A 154 -7.83 5.49 5.16
N GLU A 155 -7.34 4.97 6.29
CA GLU A 155 -7.57 5.54 7.63
C GLU A 155 -9.07 5.71 7.96
N LEU A 156 -9.92 4.87 7.37
CA LEU A 156 -11.38 4.93 7.54
C LEU A 156 -11.89 4.09 8.71
N GLN A 157 -11.04 3.21 9.26
CA GLN A 157 -11.41 2.32 10.35
C GLN A 157 -10.20 2.01 11.22
N GLU A 158 -10.38 2.14 12.53
CA GLU A 158 -9.41 1.75 13.53
C GLU A 158 -9.18 0.23 13.53
N PRO A 159 -7.97 -0.25 13.87
CA PRO A 159 -7.66 -1.67 13.89
C PRO A 159 -8.65 -2.51 14.70
N GLU A 160 -9.01 -2.05 15.91
CA GLU A 160 -9.91 -2.80 16.81
C GLU A 160 -11.30 -3.06 16.19
N ASN A 161 -11.79 -2.11 15.39
CA ASN A 161 -13.07 -2.26 14.69
C ASN A 161 -13.01 -3.31 13.57
N GLN A 162 -11.81 -3.76 13.17
CA GLN A 162 -11.60 -4.81 12.17
C GLN A 162 -11.40 -6.20 12.79
N LYS A 163 -11.34 -6.29 14.12
CA LYS A 163 -11.01 -7.54 14.83
C LYS A 163 -11.93 -8.68 14.41
N PHE A 164 -13.24 -8.45 14.36
CA PHE A 164 -14.21 -9.49 13.99
C PHE A 164 -13.99 -10.04 12.57
N GLY A 165 -13.89 -9.17 11.56
CA GLY A 165 -13.59 -9.59 10.18
C GLY A 165 -12.25 -10.34 10.05
N ILE A 166 -11.24 -9.97 10.84
CA ILE A 166 -9.94 -10.66 10.88
C ILE A 166 -10.04 -12.04 11.52
N GLU A 167 -10.72 -12.15 12.66
CA GLU A 167 -10.96 -13.43 13.35
C GLU A 167 -11.72 -14.41 12.46
N ARG A 168 -12.70 -13.90 11.71
CA ARG A 168 -13.42 -14.68 10.70
C ARG A 168 -12.49 -15.15 9.59
N ALA A 169 -11.66 -14.27 9.03
CA ALA A 169 -10.70 -14.66 7.99
C ALA A 169 -9.72 -15.73 8.49
N ILE A 170 -9.26 -15.63 9.74
CA ILE A 170 -8.42 -16.66 10.38
C ILE A 170 -9.16 -18.01 10.40
N ASN A 171 -10.41 -18.04 10.88
CA ASN A 171 -11.17 -19.29 10.98
C ASN A 171 -11.39 -19.94 9.60
N LEU A 172 -11.65 -19.14 8.56
CA LEU A 172 -11.79 -19.64 7.18
C LEU A 172 -10.47 -20.20 6.65
N LEU A 173 -9.35 -19.50 6.88
CA LEU A 173 -8.02 -19.97 6.46
C LEU A 173 -7.61 -21.25 7.18
N VAL A 174 -7.89 -21.35 8.49
CA VAL A 174 -7.62 -22.57 9.27
C VAL A 174 -8.46 -23.73 8.75
N ALA A 175 -9.73 -23.48 8.40
CA ALA A 175 -10.60 -24.51 7.83
C ALA A 175 -10.11 -25.03 6.45
N ASP A 176 -9.49 -24.17 5.64
CA ASP A 176 -8.84 -24.56 4.37
C ASP A 176 -7.37 -25.01 4.56
N GLY A 177 -6.93 -25.20 5.80
CA GLY A 177 -5.56 -25.66 6.11
C GLY A 177 -4.47 -24.71 5.60
N TRP A 178 -4.73 -23.40 5.64
CA TRP A 178 -3.83 -22.34 5.17
C TRP A 178 -3.49 -22.40 3.66
N ASN A 179 -4.25 -23.14 2.86
CA ASN A 179 -4.01 -23.34 1.43
C ASN A 179 -4.49 -22.16 0.55
N HIS A 180 -3.95 -20.98 0.85
CA HIS A 180 -4.22 -19.72 0.17
C HIS A 180 -2.94 -19.04 -0.33
N PRO A 181 -3.02 -18.14 -1.33
CA PRO A 181 -1.87 -17.38 -1.81
C PRO A 181 -1.10 -16.69 -0.67
N VAL A 182 0.24 -16.64 -0.76
CA VAL A 182 1.08 -16.02 0.27
C VAL A 182 0.72 -14.54 0.50
N LYS A 183 0.28 -13.84 -0.55
CA LYS A 183 -0.26 -12.49 -0.47
C LYS A 183 -1.40 -12.33 0.52
N SER A 184 -2.30 -13.30 0.58
CA SER A 184 -3.43 -13.29 1.52
C SER A 184 -2.96 -13.49 2.94
N LEU A 185 -1.99 -14.39 3.16
CA LEU A 185 -1.38 -14.59 4.47
C LEU A 185 -0.58 -13.37 4.93
N ALA A 186 0.20 -12.73 4.05
CA ALA A 186 0.95 -11.51 4.35
C ALA A 186 0.00 -10.35 4.72
N ARG A 187 -1.12 -10.24 4.00
CA ARG A 187 -2.18 -9.27 4.31
C ARG A 187 -2.81 -9.54 5.67
N LEU A 188 -3.16 -10.79 5.96
CA LEU A 188 -3.68 -11.17 7.28
C LEU A 188 -2.68 -10.84 8.39
N PHE A 189 -1.41 -11.16 8.19
CA PHE A 189 -0.34 -10.87 9.16
C PHE A 189 -0.27 -9.38 9.48
N MET A 190 -0.26 -8.52 8.46
CA MET A 190 -0.28 -7.06 8.63
C MET A 190 -1.55 -6.58 9.34
N LEU A 191 -2.70 -7.12 8.96
CA LEU A 191 -4.00 -6.72 9.52
C LEU A 191 -4.16 -7.11 10.99
N GLY A 192 -3.73 -8.31 11.37
CA GLY A 192 -3.84 -8.78 12.74
C GLY A 192 -2.74 -8.29 13.67
N ALA A 193 -1.60 -7.82 13.16
CA ALA A 193 -0.46 -7.40 13.98
C ALA A 193 -0.80 -6.42 15.13
N PRO A 194 -1.55 -5.33 14.92
CA PRO A 194 -1.85 -4.40 16.00
C PRO A 194 -2.89 -4.90 17.02
N LEU A 195 -3.45 -6.11 16.83
CA LEU A 195 -4.58 -6.61 17.61
C LEU A 195 -4.16 -7.59 18.70
N THR A 196 -4.96 -7.62 19.75
CA THR A 196 -4.88 -8.63 20.81
C THR A 196 -5.92 -9.73 20.56
N PHE A 197 -5.42 -10.94 20.28
CA PHE A 197 -6.26 -12.13 20.13
C PHE A 197 -6.24 -12.99 21.39
N GLU A 198 -7.30 -13.77 21.58
CA GLU A 198 -7.48 -14.68 22.71
C GLU A 198 -7.72 -16.13 22.25
N GLY A 199 -7.54 -17.07 23.17
CA GLY A 199 -7.84 -18.49 22.93
C GLY A 199 -7.09 -19.10 21.73
N LYS A 200 -7.81 -19.90 20.95
CA LYS A 200 -7.25 -20.60 19.77
C LYS A 200 -6.84 -19.64 18.65
N ILE A 201 -7.56 -18.52 18.49
CA ILE A 201 -7.26 -17.53 17.46
C ILE A 201 -5.85 -16.95 17.68
N LYS A 202 -5.49 -16.68 18.93
CA LYS A 202 -4.13 -16.24 19.28
C LYS A 202 -3.07 -17.24 18.84
N GLU A 203 -3.32 -18.53 19.00
CA GLU A 203 -2.40 -19.59 18.60
C GLU A 203 -2.27 -19.68 17.08
N HIS A 204 -3.39 -19.75 16.36
CA HIS A 204 -3.42 -19.74 14.90
C HIS A 204 -2.68 -18.52 14.33
N PHE A 205 -2.91 -17.34 14.90
CA PHE A 205 -2.33 -16.10 14.39
C PHE A 205 -0.85 -15.89 14.77
N LEU A 206 -0.45 -16.14 16.03
CA LEU A 206 0.92 -15.86 16.48
C LEU A 206 1.90 -17.01 16.25
N LYS A 207 1.43 -18.25 16.04
CA LYS A 207 2.30 -19.40 15.83
C LYS A 207 2.18 -20.00 14.44
N GLU A 208 0.97 -20.39 14.04
CA GLU A 208 0.76 -21.13 12.79
C GLU A 208 0.97 -20.25 11.56
N LEU A 209 0.32 -19.07 11.52
CA LEU A 209 0.44 -18.16 10.37
C LEU A 209 1.91 -17.78 10.04
N PRO A 210 2.78 -17.38 11.00
CA PRO A 210 4.18 -17.10 10.70
C PRO A 210 4.97 -18.35 10.27
N LEU A 211 4.60 -19.55 10.75
CA LEU A 211 5.21 -20.81 10.27
C LEU A 211 4.88 -21.04 8.79
N GLU A 212 3.61 -20.87 8.41
CA GLU A 212 3.14 -21.04 7.03
C GLU A 212 3.76 -20.03 6.07
N ILE A 213 3.87 -18.75 6.47
CA ILE A 213 4.53 -17.72 5.66
C ILE A 213 6.02 -18.05 5.50
N ARG A 214 6.71 -18.49 6.56
CA ARG A 214 8.14 -18.86 6.50
C ARG A 214 8.39 -20.05 5.59
N ALA A 215 7.51 -21.06 5.61
CA ALA A 215 7.63 -22.24 4.75
C ALA A 215 7.56 -21.87 3.27
N ARG A 216 6.77 -20.85 2.93
CA ARG A 216 6.53 -20.39 1.55
C ARG A 216 7.24 -19.09 1.20
N ALA A 217 8.31 -18.77 1.93
CA ALA A 217 9.03 -17.50 1.78
C ALA A 217 9.53 -17.24 0.35
N THR A 218 9.80 -18.27 -0.43
CA THR A 218 10.24 -18.16 -1.83
C THR A 218 9.16 -17.66 -2.78
N GLU A 219 7.88 -17.80 -2.42
CA GLU A 219 6.74 -17.36 -3.22
C GLU A 219 6.44 -15.86 -3.03
N MET A 220 6.97 -15.25 -1.97
CA MET A 220 6.74 -13.84 -1.64
C MET A 220 7.28 -12.91 -2.73
N ASP A 221 6.46 -11.94 -3.13
CA ASP A 221 6.83 -10.82 -3.99
C ASP A 221 7.08 -9.53 -3.17
N GLY A 222 7.43 -8.43 -3.84
CA GLY A 222 7.68 -7.14 -3.19
C GLY A 222 6.55 -6.67 -2.29
N PRO A 223 5.34 -6.48 -2.83
CA PRO A 223 4.17 -6.11 -2.05
C PRO A 223 3.94 -6.98 -0.81
N ASP A 224 4.15 -8.29 -0.90
CA ASP A 224 4.03 -9.19 0.25
C ASP A 224 5.07 -8.86 1.33
N LEU A 225 6.33 -8.63 0.94
CA LEU A 225 7.39 -8.24 1.87
C LEU A 225 7.09 -6.89 2.55
N ALA A 226 6.50 -5.94 1.82
CA ALA A 226 6.08 -4.65 2.38
C ALA A 226 5.03 -4.83 3.47
N LEU A 227 4.03 -5.68 3.24
CA LEU A 227 3.00 -6.00 4.23
C LEU A 227 3.59 -6.65 5.49
N LEU A 228 4.52 -7.59 5.33
CA LEU A 228 5.16 -8.24 6.47
C LEU A 228 6.01 -7.26 7.29
N ILE A 229 6.79 -6.40 6.64
CA ILE A 229 7.57 -5.36 7.34
C ILE A 229 6.62 -4.42 8.10
N ALA A 230 5.51 -4.01 7.48
CA ALA A 230 4.49 -3.18 8.12
C ALA A 230 3.85 -3.88 9.34
N GLY A 231 3.61 -5.19 9.30
CA GLY A 231 3.11 -5.96 10.44
C GLY A 231 4.12 -6.17 11.56
N MET A 232 5.42 -6.16 11.26
CA MET A 232 6.47 -6.34 12.28
C MET A 232 6.91 -5.03 12.96
N ARG A 233 6.73 -3.88 12.28
CA ARG A 233 7.21 -2.56 12.76
C ARG A 233 6.35 -1.99 13.89
N GLY A 234 6.88 -0.99 14.60
CA GLY A 234 6.21 -0.36 15.74
C GLY A 234 6.18 -1.18 17.04
N GLU A 235 5.63 -0.58 18.10
CA GLU A 235 5.54 -1.18 19.45
C GLU A 235 4.56 -2.35 19.51
N LYS A 236 3.44 -2.23 18.78
CA LYS A 236 2.41 -3.27 18.68
C LYS A 236 2.70 -4.30 17.59
N GLY A 237 3.83 -4.21 16.89
CA GLY A 237 4.19 -5.12 15.80
C GLY A 237 4.63 -6.50 16.28
N ILE A 238 4.41 -7.53 15.46
CA ILE A 238 4.80 -8.91 15.77
C ILE A 238 6.31 -9.07 15.57
N LYS A 239 7.04 -9.43 16.63
CA LYS A 239 8.48 -9.64 16.57
C LYS A 239 8.81 -11.10 16.24
N ASP A 240 8.87 -11.44 14.94
CA ASP A 240 9.34 -12.74 14.45
C ASP A 240 10.67 -12.58 13.71
N SER A 241 11.78 -12.84 14.42
CA SER A 241 13.14 -12.72 13.87
C SER A 241 13.44 -13.74 12.75
N ALA A 242 12.81 -14.91 12.79
CA ALA A 242 13.01 -15.94 11.78
C ALA A 242 12.31 -15.54 10.47
N LEU A 243 11.10 -14.99 10.55
CA LEU A 243 10.39 -14.45 9.40
C LEU A 243 11.11 -13.22 8.85
N LEU A 244 11.56 -12.31 9.72
CA LEU A 244 12.35 -11.14 9.31
C LEU A 244 13.63 -11.53 8.56
N SER A 245 14.33 -12.57 9.00
CA SER A 245 15.50 -13.11 8.30
C SER A 245 15.15 -13.62 6.90
N LYS A 246 13.99 -14.29 6.73
CA LYS A 246 13.49 -14.71 5.41
C LYS A 246 13.13 -13.51 4.53
N VAL A 247 12.50 -12.47 5.10
CA VAL A 247 12.20 -11.22 4.39
C VAL A 247 13.50 -10.55 3.90
N ALA A 248 14.50 -10.40 4.76
CA ALA A 248 15.80 -9.83 4.39
C ALA A 248 16.52 -10.68 3.33
N LEU A 249 16.44 -12.01 3.43
CA LEU A 249 16.99 -12.91 2.43
C LEU A 249 16.31 -12.73 1.07
N ARG A 250 14.97 -12.63 1.06
CA ARG A 250 14.20 -12.41 -0.17
C ARG A 250 14.60 -11.09 -0.80
N LEU A 251 14.66 -9.97 -0.08
CA LEU A 251 15.06 -8.67 -0.64
C LEU A 251 16.39 -8.66 -1.41
N LYS A 252 17.31 -9.60 -1.13
CA LYS A 252 18.59 -9.75 -1.83
C LYS A 252 18.48 -10.51 -3.15
N ASP A 253 17.40 -11.26 -3.35
CA ASP A 253 17.25 -12.17 -4.47
C ASP A 253 17.04 -11.40 -5.78
N ARG A 254 18.11 -11.32 -6.57
CA ARG A 254 18.11 -10.70 -7.90
C ARG A 254 17.48 -11.59 -8.97
N LYS A 255 17.33 -12.89 -8.68
CA LYS A 255 16.83 -13.90 -9.62
C LYS A 255 15.42 -14.36 -9.26
N GLY A 256 14.72 -13.63 -8.40
CA GLY A 256 13.40 -14.00 -7.91
C GLY A 256 12.53 -14.56 -9.02
N LEU A 257 12.32 -15.88 -8.99
CA LEU A 257 11.27 -16.48 -9.78
C LEU A 257 9.96 -15.97 -9.18
N SER A 258 9.19 -15.23 -9.97
CA SER A 258 7.77 -15.05 -9.67
C SER A 258 7.09 -16.42 -9.70
N ALA A 259 5.98 -16.58 -8.97
CA ALA A 259 5.07 -17.71 -9.14
C ALA A 259 4.64 -17.93 -10.60
N THR A 260 4.76 -16.89 -11.45
CA THR A 260 4.47 -16.95 -12.90
C THR A 260 5.66 -17.44 -13.76
N GLY A 261 6.79 -17.80 -13.17
CA GLY A 261 8.00 -18.20 -13.89
C GLY A 261 8.75 -17.05 -14.58
N ALA A 262 8.23 -15.83 -14.53
CA ALA A 262 8.95 -14.64 -14.98
C ALA A 262 9.97 -14.21 -13.92
N PHE A 263 11.16 -13.77 -14.36
CA PHE A 263 12.11 -13.05 -13.51
C PHE A 263 11.50 -11.70 -13.11
N ALA A 264 10.72 -11.69 -12.04
CA ALA A 264 10.21 -10.47 -11.45
C ALA A 264 11.22 -10.02 -10.39
N LEU A 265 11.87 -8.88 -10.62
CA LEU A 265 12.59 -8.21 -9.56
C LEU A 265 11.60 -7.98 -8.41
N ILE A 266 12.02 -8.20 -7.17
CA ILE A 266 11.17 -8.01 -5.98
C ILE A 266 10.63 -6.58 -5.89
N HIS A 267 11.22 -5.63 -6.60
CA HIS A 267 10.73 -4.26 -6.67
C HIS A 267 9.56 -4.05 -7.63
N VAL A 268 9.23 -5.04 -8.47
CA VAL A 268 8.08 -4.98 -9.39
C VAL A 268 6.79 -5.00 -8.57
N GLY A 269 5.92 -4.03 -8.80
CA GLY A 269 4.61 -3.94 -8.15
C GLY A 269 4.57 -3.09 -6.87
N LEU A 270 5.74 -2.77 -6.28
CA LEU A 270 5.85 -1.81 -5.18
C LEU A 270 5.56 -0.39 -5.66
N SER A 271 4.77 0.37 -4.89
CA SER A 271 4.71 1.81 -5.03
C SER A 271 5.99 2.45 -4.48
N VAL A 272 6.25 3.71 -4.85
CA VAL A 272 7.36 4.46 -4.25
C VAL A 272 7.16 4.65 -2.75
N THR A 273 5.92 4.87 -2.32
CA THR A 273 5.56 4.94 -0.90
C THR A 273 5.89 3.63 -0.18
N ASP A 274 5.55 2.47 -0.76
CA ASP A 274 5.91 1.17 -0.15
C ASP A 274 7.44 1.04 0.00
N ILE A 275 8.24 1.51 -0.97
CA ILE A 275 9.71 1.48 -0.90
C ILE A 275 10.23 2.31 0.29
N VAL A 276 9.67 3.50 0.51
CA VAL A 276 10.03 4.37 1.64
C VAL A 276 9.62 3.73 2.97
N GLU A 277 8.39 3.25 3.06
CA GLU A 277 7.87 2.60 4.28
C GLU A 277 8.65 1.32 4.63
N MET A 278 9.07 0.55 3.62
CA MET A 278 9.96 -0.60 3.82
C MET A 278 11.32 -0.18 4.38
N ALA A 279 11.92 0.89 3.86
CA ALA A 279 13.22 1.35 4.36
C ALA A 279 13.15 1.80 5.83
N GLU A 280 12.10 2.52 6.21
CA GLU A 280 11.84 2.91 7.59
C GLU A 280 11.54 1.70 8.48
N GLY A 281 10.71 0.76 8.01
CA GLY A 281 10.39 -0.45 8.74
C GLY A 281 11.63 -1.31 8.99
N LEU A 282 12.53 -1.43 7.99
CA LEU A 282 13.80 -2.14 8.17
C LEU A 282 14.72 -1.44 9.17
N LEU A 283 14.73 -0.09 9.20
CA LEU A 283 15.43 0.67 10.24
C LEU A 283 14.86 0.41 11.63
N GLU A 284 13.55 0.49 11.80
CA GLU A 284 12.87 0.22 13.08
C GLU A 284 13.10 -1.22 13.58
N LEU A 285 13.20 -2.16 12.65
CA LEU A 285 13.50 -3.56 12.91
C LEU A 285 14.99 -3.86 13.06
N ALA A 286 15.84 -2.82 13.04
CA ALA A 286 17.30 -2.90 13.13
C ALA A 286 17.94 -3.86 12.10
N VAL A 287 17.35 -3.98 10.91
CA VAL A 287 17.90 -4.78 9.82
C VAL A 287 18.99 -3.98 9.11
N THR A 288 20.25 -4.32 9.37
CA THR A 288 21.43 -3.65 8.78
C THR A 288 22.04 -4.41 7.61
N ASP A 289 21.30 -5.33 6.97
CA ASP A 289 21.78 -6.09 5.81
C ASP A 289 21.99 -5.15 4.62
N GLU A 290 23.24 -4.76 4.37
CA GLU A 290 23.62 -3.82 3.32
C GLU A 290 23.20 -4.30 1.92
N ALA A 291 23.18 -5.62 1.67
CA ALA A 291 22.80 -6.12 0.35
C ALA A 291 21.30 -5.96 0.10
N ALA A 292 20.46 -6.23 1.10
CA ALA A 292 19.01 -6.04 1.02
C ALA A 292 18.67 -4.54 0.86
N LEU A 293 19.24 -3.70 1.72
CA LEU A 293 19.03 -2.25 1.70
C LEU A 293 19.54 -1.61 0.40
N ARG A 294 20.65 -2.11 -0.16
CA ARG A 294 21.18 -1.55 -1.41
C ARG A 294 20.22 -1.71 -2.57
N MET A 295 19.56 -2.86 -2.69
CA MET A 295 18.59 -3.14 -3.75
C MET A 295 17.40 -2.18 -3.67
N LEU A 296 16.83 -2.01 -2.46
CA LEU A 296 15.73 -1.09 -2.21
C LEU A 296 16.10 0.37 -2.50
N GLY A 297 17.29 0.81 -2.09
CA GLY A 297 17.75 2.19 -2.28
C GLY A 297 18.11 2.52 -3.72
N GLN A 298 18.59 1.55 -4.49
CA GLN A 298 18.81 1.69 -5.94
C GLN A 298 17.50 1.86 -6.69
N GLU A 299 16.45 1.12 -6.29
CA GLU A 299 15.14 1.30 -6.90
C GLU A 299 14.54 2.67 -6.56
N ALA A 300 14.66 3.13 -5.31
CA ALA A 300 14.23 4.47 -4.93
C ALA A 300 14.93 5.57 -5.76
N LEU A 301 16.22 5.41 -6.05
CA LEU A 301 16.96 6.34 -6.91
C LEU A 301 16.44 6.32 -8.35
N ARG A 302 16.21 5.12 -8.90
CA ARG A 302 15.70 4.94 -10.26
C ARG A 302 14.37 5.67 -10.44
N ARG A 303 13.56 5.67 -9.37
CA ARG A 303 12.23 6.30 -9.31
C ARG A 303 12.23 7.63 -8.56
N ARG A 304 13.37 8.31 -8.46
CA ARG A 304 13.48 9.57 -7.69
C ARG A 304 12.50 10.66 -8.11
N GLY A 305 12.08 10.67 -9.39
CA GLY A 305 11.12 11.64 -9.91
C GLY A 305 9.67 11.37 -9.48
N GLU A 306 9.40 10.19 -8.90
CA GLU A 306 8.10 9.82 -8.35
C GLU A 306 8.00 10.09 -6.85
N LEU A 307 9.13 10.36 -6.16
CA LEU A 307 9.15 10.70 -4.73
C LEU A 307 8.62 12.11 -4.50
N THR A 308 7.74 12.27 -3.52
CA THR A 308 7.42 13.59 -2.97
C THR A 308 8.61 14.14 -2.16
N PRO A 309 8.68 15.47 -1.92
CA PRO A 309 9.74 16.06 -1.09
C PRO A 309 9.81 15.45 0.32
N ASP A 310 8.66 15.13 0.93
CA ASP A 310 8.57 14.48 2.23
C ASP A 310 9.12 13.04 2.19
N GLU A 311 8.67 12.23 1.23
CA GLU A 311 9.16 10.86 1.04
C GLU A 311 10.67 10.82 0.75
N SER A 312 11.17 11.78 -0.04
CA SER A 312 12.61 11.95 -0.28
C SER A 312 13.36 12.21 1.01
N HIS A 313 12.87 13.13 1.86
CA HIS A 313 13.49 13.41 3.15
C HIS A 313 13.49 12.17 4.07
N ARG A 314 12.34 11.48 4.17
CA ARG A 314 12.17 10.29 5.01
C ARG A 314 13.11 9.16 4.63
N ILE A 315 13.20 8.83 3.33
CA ILE A 315 14.14 7.79 2.87
C ILE A 315 15.60 8.19 3.11
N HIS A 316 15.96 9.47 2.92
CA HIS A 316 17.30 9.97 3.24
C HIS A 316 17.64 9.77 4.71
N SER A 317 16.73 10.16 5.60
CA SER A 317 16.87 10.00 7.05
C SER A 317 17.00 8.53 7.45
N ALA A 318 16.18 7.64 6.86
CA ALA A 318 16.23 6.22 7.15
C ALA A 318 17.60 5.60 6.81
N TYR A 319 18.11 5.88 5.60
CA TYR A 319 19.41 5.35 5.16
C TYR A 319 20.61 5.98 5.89
N GLN A 320 20.50 7.24 6.30
CA GLN A 320 21.50 7.87 7.16
C GLN A 320 21.57 7.18 8.53
N ALA A 321 20.42 6.90 9.14
CA ALA A 321 20.34 6.19 10.43
C ALA A 321 20.85 4.74 10.33
N LEU A 322 20.62 4.07 9.20
CA LEU A 322 21.16 2.74 8.87
C LEU A 322 22.67 2.73 8.62
N LYS A 323 23.36 3.88 8.71
CA LYS A 323 24.79 4.06 8.40
C LYS A 323 25.16 3.64 6.96
N LEU A 324 24.18 3.71 6.06
CA LEU A 324 24.33 3.42 4.65
C LEU A 324 23.83 4.63 3.86
N PRO A 325 24.56 5.76 3.91
CA PRO A 325 24.10 6.99 3.29
C PRO A 325 23.81 6.74 1.81
N LEU A 326 22.69 7.25 1.33
CA LEU A 326 22.18 7.00 -0.01
C LEU A 326 23.24 7.15 -1.13
N PRO A 327 24.15 8.15 -1.12
CA PRO A 327 25.24 8.23 -2.10
C PRO A 327 26.14 6.99 -2.19
N LYS A 328 26.29 6.20 -1.12
CA LYS A 328 27.03 4.92 -1.11
C LYS A 328 26.19 3.80 -1.72
N VAL A 329 24.90 3.75 -1.41
CA VAL A 329 23.93 2.76 -1.91
C VAL A 329 23.62 2.95 -3.40
N TRP A 330 23.57 4.20 -3.83
CA TRP A 330 23.27 4.65 -5.19
C TRP A 330 24.39 4.43 -6.19
N ARG A 331 25.62 4.23 -5.71
CA ARG A 331 26.74 3.87 -6.59
C ARG A 331 26.57 2.43 -7.06
N GLN A 332 26.90 2.18 -8.32
CA GLN A 332 27.06 0.81 -8.81
C GLN A 332 28.13 0.10 -7.96
N SER A 333 27.91 -1.17 -7.66
CA SER A 333 28.85 -1.99 -6.91
C SER A 333 30.23 -1.98 -7.59
N GLY A 334 31.25 -1.42 -6.94
CA GLY A 334 32.61 -1.27 -7.51
C GLY A 334 32.94 0.13 -8.08
N ALA A 335 32.01 1.09 -8.05
CA ALA A 335 32.28 2.47 -8.39
C ALA A 335 32.76 3.26 -7.16
N GLU A 336 34.03 3.60 -7.12
CA GLU A 336 34.58 4.55 -6.15
C GLU A 336 34.52 5.95 -6.74
N VAL A 337 33.94 6.91 -6.01
CA VAL A 337 34.02 8.32 -6.38
C VAL A 337 34.94 8.98 -5.37
N LYS A 338 36.10 9.43 -5.85
CA LYS A 338 37.02 10.28 -5.08
C LYS A 338 36.82 11.72 -5.53
N ARG A 339 36.68 12.62 -4.56
CA ARG A 339 36.71 14.06 -4.81
C ARG A 339 38.15 14.51 -4.70
N GLU A 340 38.75 14.92 -5.82
CA GLU A 340 40.05 15.58 -5.85
C GLU A 340 39.81 17.07 -6.14
N GLY A 341 39.85 17.89 -5.09
CA GLY A 341 39.56 19.33 -5.18
C GLY A 341 38.13 19.62 -5.66
N ALA A 342 37.99 20.39 -6.74
CA ALA A 342 36.70 20.71 -7.35
C ALA A 342 36.16 19.60 -8.28
N GLN A 343 36.96 18.57 -8.56
CA GLN A 343 36.62 17.54 -9.54
C GLN A 343 36.12 16.26 -8.86
N ILE A 344 35.05 15.68 -9.43
CA ILE A 344 34.48 14.41 -8.99
C ILE A 344 35.01 13.32 -9.94
N ILE A 345 36.00 12.55 -9.51
CA ILE A 345 36.56 11.44 -10.28
C ILE A 345 35.79 10.16 -9.91
N THR A 346 35.09 9.58 -10.88
CA THR A 346 34.41 8.28 -10.73
C THR A 346 35.29 7.18 -11.30
N THR A 347 35.88 6.38 -10.43
CA THR A 347 36.67 5.19 -10.77
C THR A 347 35.77 3.96 -10.70
N THR A 348 35.41 3.39 -11.85
CA THR A 348 34.71 2.11 -11.92
C THR A 348 35.73 0.96 -11.94
N ALA A 349 35.87 0.26 -10.82
CA ALA A 349 36.64 -0.97 -10.78
C ALA A 349 35.79 -2.10 -11.40
N PHE A 350 36.09 -2.46 -12.64
CA PHE A 350 35.54 -3.67 -13.25
C PHE A 350 36.11 -4.88 -12.50
N LYS A 351 35.26 -5.58 -11.73
CA LYS A 351 35.62 -6.90 -11.19
C LYS A 351 35.87 -7.82 -12.39
N PRO A 352 37.09 -8.36 -12.59
CA PRO A 352 37.34 -9.30 -13.68
C PRO A 352 36.36 -10.47 -13.57
N GLN A 353 35.62 -10.76 -14.63
CA GLN A 353 34.84 -12.00 -14.68
C GLN A 353 35.82 -13.18 -14.69
N GLU A 354 35.60 -14.14 -13.79
CA GLU A 354 36.30 -15.43 -13.81
C GLU A 354 36.13 -16.05 -15.20
N GLY A 355 37.24 -16.25 -15.93
CA GLY A 355 37.25 -16.71 -17.33
C GLY A 355 37.55 -15.65 -18.40
N HIS A 356 37.55 -14.36 -18.05
CA HIS A 356 37.99 -13.25 -18.92
C HIS A 356 39.41 -12.75 -18.59
N GLU A 357 40.26 -13.60 -18.02
CA GLU A 357 41.70 -13.36 -17.99
C GLU A 357 42.21 -13.32 -19.44
N LYS A 358 42.40 -12.11 -19.97
CA LYS A 358 43.14 -11.92 -21.21
C LYS A 358 44.50 -12.57 -21.01
N LYS A 359 44.70 -13.74 -21.61
CA LYS A 359 46.01 -14.36 -21.80
C LYS A 359 46.94 -13.27 -22.33
N ARG A 360 47.85 -12.78 -21.48
CA ARG A 360 48.91 -11.86 -21.88
C ARG A 360 49.85 -12.62 -22.82
N ARG A 361 49.52 -12.67 -24.10
CA ARG A 361 50.54 -12.89 -25.13
C ARG A 361 51.25 -11.56 -25.33
N GLY A 362 52.58 -11.58 -25.26
CA GLY A 362 53.44 -10.40 -25.27
C GLY A 362 53.11 -9.46 -26.42
N ASN A 363 52.95 -8.18 -26.08
CA ASN A 363 52.79 -7.09 -27.03
C ASN A 363 54.19 -6.73 -27.57
N HIS A 364 54.49 -7.13 -28.80
CA HIS A 364 55.58 -6.57 -29.59
C HIS A 364 55.11 -5.72 -30.78
N ASP A 365 53.81 -5.40 -30.86
CA ASP A 365 53.29 -4.54 -31.91
C ASP A 365 53.23 -3.09 -31.44
N ILE A 366 54.28 -2.38 -31.84
CA ILE A 366 54.48 -0.95 -31.76
C ILE A 366 53.33 -0.22 -32.46
N GLU A 367 52.86 0.82 -31.78
CA GLU A 367 51.88 1.81 -32.18
C GLU A 367 52.09 2.31 -33.63
N LYS A 368 51.17 1.95 -34.53
CA LYS A 368 50.91 2.77 -35.71
C LYS A 368 49.87 3.82 -35.33
N THR A 369 50.37 4.95 -34.85
CA THR A 369 49.59 6.20 -34.74
C THR A 369 48.97 6.48 -36.10
N SER A 370 47.64 6.59 -36.13
CA SER A 370 46.90 6.97 -37.33
C SER A 370 47.32 8.38 -37.74
N PRO A 371 47.55 8.68 -39.02
CA PRO A 371 47.96 10.01 -39.44
C PRO A 371 46.87 11.04 -39.13
N PRO A 372 47.25 12.29 -38.78
CA PRO A 372 46.32 13.33 -38.36
C PRO A 372 45.33 13.67 -39.49
N ARG A 373 44.03 13.68 -39.16
CA ARG A 373 42.99 14.16 -40.07
C ARG A 373 43.16 15.65 -40.29
N VAL A 374 43.53 16.04 -41.50
CA VAL A 374 43.54 17.44 -41.94
C VAL A 374 42.09 17.93 -41.94
N VAL A 375 41.76 18.80 -40.98
CA VAL A 375 40.52 19.57 -40.98
C VAL A 375 40.66 20.59 -42.12
N ARG A 376 39.89 20.43 -43.19
CA ARG A 376 39.75 21.49 -44.20
C ARG A 376 38.95 22.61 -43.55
N ASP A 377 39.58 23.78 -43.41
CA ASP A 377 38.90 25.02 -43.04
C ASP A 377 37.70 25.24 -43.97
N MET A 378 36.49 25.07 -43.44
CA MET A 378 35.29 25.60 -44.08
C MET A 378 35.39 27.12 -43.98
N LYS A 379 35.84 27.75 -45.06
CA LYS A 379 35.58 29.17 -45.28
C LYS A 379 34.06 29.37 -45.23
N MET A 380 33.60 30.02 -44.16
CA MET A 380 32.30 30.66 -44.11
C MET A 380 32.23 31.65 -45.27
N CYS A 381 31.36 31.39 -46.25
CA CYS A 381 30.95 32.44 -47.18
C CYS A 381 30.02 33.38 -46.42
N SER A 382 30.53 34.57 -46.14
CA SER A 382 29.75 35.75 -45.78
C SER A 382 29.14 36.38 -47.04
N TYR A 383 27.86 36.74 -46.91
CA TYR A 383 26.98 37.52 -47.81
C TYR A 383 26.51 36.87 -49.11
#